data_AF-X1I9K5-F1
#
_entry.id   AF-X1I9K5-F1
#
_cell.length_a   1.000
_cell.length_b   1.000
_cell.length_c   1.000
_cell.angle_alpha   90.00
_cell.angle_beta   90.00
_cell.angle_gamma   90.00
#
_symmetry.space_group_name_H-M   'P 1'
#
loop_
_entity.id
_entity.type
_entity.pdbx_description
1 polymer ?
#
loop_
_entity_poly.entity_id
_entity_poly.type
_entity_poly.pdbx_seq_one_letter_code
_entity_poly.pdbx_strand_id
1 'polypeptide(L)'
;MRCEDVRVQLLDVADGAEMSQVLSEHLETCRDCSEHLRMLRRHRELLGMVPSPSAPVEVWQRIQRQVGRRQWTWVGQAWWAAAAAVVLVAAGLSYMMLTPPVEETTPVLPVAGAPMNGKSVDYLVTRH
;
A
#
# COMPACT_ATOMS: atom_id res chain seq x y z
N MET A 1 21.01 35.78 -1.36
CA MET A 1 19.96 34.94 -1.97
C MET A 1 19.84 35.30 -3.45
N ARG A 2 19.66 34.34 -4.37
CA ARG A 2 19.54 34.65 -5.80
C ARG A 2 18.09 35.00 -6.14
N CYS A 3 17.87 35.84 -7.16
CA CYS A 3 16.53 36.24 -7.56
C CYS A 3 15.64 35.04 -7.97
N GLU A 4 16.24 33.97 -8.48
CA GLU A 4 15.50 32.76 -8.86
C GLU A 4 14.91 32.04 -7.64
N ASP A 5 15.68 31.90 -6.56
CA ASP A 5 15.21 31.29 -5.32
C ASP A 5 14.08 32.13 -4.69
N VAL A 6 14.20 33.45 -4.79
CA VAL A 6 13.20 34.41 -4.30
C VAL A 6 11.89 34.24 -5.06
N ARG A 7 11.92 34.10 -6.39
CA ARG A 7 10.70 33.97 -7.21
C ARG A 7 9.82 32.80 -6.79
N VAL A 8 10.40 31.67 -6.41
CA VAL A 8 9.65 30.52 -5.92
C VAL A 8 8.95 30.88 -4.60
N GLN A 9 9.67 31.48 -3.65
CA GLN A 9 9.11 31.87 -2.35
C GLN A 9 8.06 32.99 -2.46
N LEU A 10 8.12 33.84 -3.49
CA LEU A 10 7.13 34.90 -3.70
C LEU A 10 5.73 34.36 -3.99
N LEU A 11 5.61 33.17 -4.58
CA LEU A 11 4.30 32.54 -4.82
C LEU A 11 3.64 32.15 -3.49
N ASP A 12 4.37 31.47 -2.61
CA ASP A 12 3.88 31.07 -1.29
C ASP A 12 3.47 32.29 -0.45
N VAL A 13 4.29 33.34 -0.46
CA VAL A 13 3.99 34.59 0.25
C VAL A 13 2.80 35.33 -0.37
N ALA A 14 2.65 35.29 -1.70
CA ALA A 14 1.45 35.82 -2.35
C ALA A 14 0.19 35.02 -1.97
N ASP A 15 0.34 33.72 -1.68
CA ASP A 15 -0.73 32.86 -1.19
C ASP A 15 -1.06 33.05 0.30
N GLY A 16 -0.25 33.83 1.03
CA GLY A 16 -0.46 34.17 2.44
C GLY A 16 0.47 33.45 3.42
N ALA A 17 1.52 32.78 2.93
CA ALA A 17 2.57 32.26 3.79
C ALA A 17 3.34 33.38 4.51
N GLU A 18 3.93 33.06 5.67
CA GLU A 18 4.76 34.01 6.41
C GLU A 18 6.03 34.37 5.62
N MET A 19 6.36 35.66 5.62
CA MET A 19 7.53 36.18 4.93
C MET A 19 8.76 36.07 5.82
N SER A 20 9.82 35.41 5.33
CA SER A 20 11.09 35.32 6.05
C SER A 20 11.84 36.66 6.06
N GLN A 21 12.67 36.87 7.09
CA GLN A 21 13.48 38.09 7.23
C GLN A 21 14.48 38.26 6.08
N VAL A 22 15.08 37.17 5.61
CA VAL A 22 16.02 37.19 4.46
C VAL A 22 15.31 37.61 3.18
N LEU A 23 14.05 37.19 2.99
CA LEU A 23 13.24 37.57 1.85
C LEU A 23 12.85 39.06 1.92
N SER A 24 12.48 39.57 3.11
CA SER A 24 12.17 41.00 3.26
C SER A 24 13.38 41.89 2.94
N GLU A 25 14.57 41.53 3.42
CA GLU A 25 15.82 42.25 3.11
C GLU A 25 16.14 42.26 1.61
N HIS A 26 15.87 41.15 0.90
CA HIS A 26 16.03 41.10 -0.55
C HIS A 26 15.02 42.01 -1.28
N LEU A 27 13.78 42.07 -0.80
CA LEU A 27 12.74 42.90 -1.43
C LEU A 27 12.97 44.41 -1.24
N GLU A 28 13.67 44.80 -0.18
CA GLU A 28 14.09 46.19 0.03
C GLU A 28 15.18 46.63 -0.96
N THR A 29 16.01 45.70 -1.42
CA THR A 29 17.16 45.99 -2.29
C THR A 29 16.90 45.69 -3.77
N CYS A 30 16.03 44.73 -4.07
CA CYS A 30 15.72 44.30 -5.43
C CYS A 30 14.35 44.80 -5.91
N ARG A 31 14.38 45.84 -6.74
CA ARG A 31 13.17 46.45 -7.31
C ARG A 31 12.33 45.45 -8.12
N ASP A 32 12.96 44.64 -8.98
CA ASP A 32 12.27 43.68 -9.84
C ASP A 32 11.45 42.65 -9.03
N CYS A 33 12.04 42.11 -7.97
CA CYS A 33 11.36 41.17 -7.07
C CYS A 33 10.21 41.86 -6.33
N SER A 34 10.38 43.11 -5.91
CA SER A 34 9.31 43.90 -5.25
C SER A 34 8.12 44.21 -6.19
N GLU A 35 8.40 44.46 -7.47
CA GLU A 35 7.37 44.71 -8.48
C GLU A 35 6.63 43.41 -8.82
N HIS A 36 7.35 42.30 -8.91
CA HIS A 36 6.76 40.98 -9.13
C HIS A 36 5.80 40.59 -7.98
N LEU A 37 6.19 40.77 -6.72
CA LEU A 37 5.31 40.51 -5.58
C LEU A 37 4.05 41.38 -5.61
N ARG A 38 4.19 42.67 -5.96
CA ARG A 38 3.04 43.59 -6.12
C ARG A 38 2.10 43.13 -7.24
N MET A 39 2.64 42.66 -8.36
CA MET A 39 1.86 42.09 -9.45
C MET A 39 1.08 40.85 -9.01
N LEU A 40 1.73 39.90 -8.32
CA LEU A 40 1.09 38.68 -7.80
C LEU A 40 -0.05 39.00 -6.83
N ARG A 41 0.16 39.93 -5.89
CA ARG A 41 -0.88 40.37 -4.95
C ARG A 41 -2.07 41.01 -5.66
N ARG A 42 -1.81 41.86 -6.67
CA ARG A 42 -2.88 42.46 -7.48
C ARG A 42 -3.66 41.40 -8.26
N HIS A 43 -3.00 40.40 -8.83
CA HIS A 43 -3.69 39.30 -9.52
C HIS A 43 -4.57 38.50 -8.54
N ARG A 44 -4.08 38.21 -7.34
CA ARG A 44 -4.88 37.53 -6.31
C ARG A 44 -6.10 38.35 -5.90
N GLU A 45 -5.94 39.65 -5.72
CA GLU A 45 -7.04 40.56 -5.40
C GLU A 45 -8.10 40.56 -6.50
N LEU A 46 -7.69 40.64 -7.77
CA LEU A 46 -8.60 40.56 -8.92
C LEU A 46 -9.33 39.21 -9.00
N LEU A 47 -8.62 38.10 -8.76
CA LEU A 47 -9.23 36.77 -8.71
C LEU A 47 -10.20 36.64 -7.52
N GLY A 48 -9.92 37.28 -6.39
CA GLY A 48 -10.80 37.31 -5.23
C GLY A 48 -12.11 38.07 -5.47
N MET A 49 -12.17 38.95 -6.46
CA MET A 49 -13.41 39.62 -6.87
C MET A 49 -14.31 38.73 -7.72
N VAL A 50 -13.79 37.64 -8.29
CA VAL A 50 -14.59 36.69 -9.06
C VAL A 50 -15.45 35.89 -8.07
N PRO A 51 -16.79 35.95 -8.17
CA PRO A 51 -17.64 35.17 -7.29
C PRO A 51 -17.34 33.68 -7.49
N SER A 52 -17.05 32.99 -6.39
CA SER A 52 -16.86 31.54 -6.43
C SER A 52 -18.14 30.89 -6.97
N PRO A 53 -18.06 30.08 -8.04
CA PRO A 53 -19.24 29.40 -8.56
C PRO A 53 -19.78 28.47 -7.47
N SER A 54 -21.05 28.63 -7.13
CA SER A 54 -21.72 27.71 -6.21
C SER A 54 -21.73 26.32 -6.85
N ALA A 55 -21.05 25.35 -6.22
CA ALA A 55 -21.10 23.98 -6.68
C ALA A 55 -22.56 23.48 -6.70
N PRO A 56 -23.03 22.81 -7.77
CA PRO A 56 -24.34 22.21 -7.77
C PRO A 56 -24.43 21.18 -6.63
N VAL A 57 -25.52 21.21 -5.86
CA VAL A 57 -25.74 20.33 -4.69
C VAL A 57 -25.56 18.85 -5.04
N GLU A 58 -25.88 18.48 -6.28
CA GLU A 58 -25.76 17.11 -6.80
C GLU A 58 -24.33 16.63 -7.04
N VAL A 59 -23.36 17.54 -7.21
CA VAL A 59 -21.95 17.19 -7.44
C VAL A 59 -21.37 16.53 -6.20
N TRP A 60 -21.66 17.07 -5.01
CA TRP A 60 -21.20 16.50 -3.75
C TRP A 60 -21.75 15.08 -3.54
N GLN A 61 -23.04 14.87 -3.84
CA GLN A 61 -23.65 13.55 -3.77
C GLN A 61 -23.02 12.56 -4.75
N ARG A 62 -22.68 13.00 -5.97
CA ARG A 62 -21.98 12.16 -6.96
C ARG A 62 -20.58 11.76 -6.48
N ILE A 63 -19.82 12.70 -5.92
CA ILE A 63 -18.50 12.44 -5.36
C ILE A 63 -18.60 11.44 -4.20
N GLN A 64 -19.53 11.65 -3.26
CA GLN A 64 -19.73 10.72 -2.14
C GLN A 64 -20.08 9.31 -2.62
N ARG A 65 -20.94 9.18 -3.63
CA ARG A 65 -21.27 7.86 -4.20
C ARG A 65 -20.07 7.19 -4.86
N GLN A 66 -19.21 7.94 -5.54
CA GLN A 66 -18.03 7.38 -6.20
C GLN A 66 -16.92 7.01 -5.21
N VAL A 67 -16.65 7.86 -4.22
CA VAL A 67 -15.60 7.63 -3.21
C VAL A 67 -16.00 6.56 -2.21
N GLY A 68 -17.25 6.61 -1.69
CA GLY A 68 -17.74 5.68 -0.68
C GLY A 68 -17.83 4.23 -1.17
N ARG A 69 -18.18 4.01 -2.45
CA ARG A 69 -18.27 2.66 -3.02
C ARG A 69 -16.93 1.96 -3.15
N ARG A 70 -15.84 2.70 -3.38
CA ARG A 70 -14.53 2.11 -3.63
C ARG A 70 -13.82 1.65 -2.35
N GLN A 71 -14.05 2.33 -1.23
CA GLN A 71 -13.39 2.01 0.04
C GLN A 71 -14.13 0.92 0.82
N TRP A 72 -15.46 0.90 0.77
CA TRP A 72 -16.27 -0.03 1.55
C TRP A 72 -16.03 -1.50 1.17
N THR A 73 -15.82 -1.79 -0.12
CA THR A 73 -15.61 -3.16 -0.59
C THR A 73 -14.27 -3.73 -0.13
N TRP A 74 -13.23 -2.90 -0.06
CA TRP A 74 -11.88 -3.35 0.29
C TRP A 74 -11.71 -3.58 1.78
N VAL A 75 -12.23 -2.67 2.62
CA VAL A 75 -12.18 -2.83 4.08
C VAL A 75 -13.02 -4.01 4.54
N GLY A 76 -14.21 -4.20 3.95
CA GLY A 76 -15.05 -5.36 4.21
C GLY A 76 -14.36 -6.68 3.84
N GLN A 77 -13.79 -6.76 2.64
CA GLN A 77 -13.05 -7.96 2.21
C GLN A 77 -11.83 -8.25 3.08
N ALA A 78 -11.06 -7.24 3.46
CA ALA A 78 -9.90 -7.40 4.33
C ALA A 78 -10.28 -7.93 5.72
N TRP A 79 -11.39 -7.44 6.30
CA TRP A 79 -11.90 -7.92 7.58
C TRP A 79 -12.35 -9.40 7.52
N TRP A 80 -13.09 -9.77 6.47
CA TRP A 80 -13.50 -11.17 6.26
C TRP A 80 -12.31 -12.09 6.01
N ALA A 81 -11.30 -11.63 5.24
CA ALA A 81 -10.08 -12.39 5.02
C ALA A 81 -9.28 -12.59 6.32
N ALA A 82 -9.18 -11.57 7.17
CA ALA A 82 -8.53 -11.68 8.47
C ALA A 82 -9.26 -12.66 9.39
N ALA A 83 -10.59 -12.60 9.45
CA ALA A 83 -11.40 -13.54 10.22
C ALA A 83 -11.20 -15.00 9.75
N ALA A 84 -11.20 -15.23 8.43
CA ALA A 84 -10.96 -16.55 7.86
C ALA A 84 -9.56 -17.09 8.20
N ALA A 85 -8.53 -16.24 8.14
CA ALA A 85 -7.16 -16.63 8.50
C ALA A 85 -7.05 -17.08 9.96
N VAL A 86 -7.68 -16.36 10.89
CA VAL A 86 -7.69 -16.72 12.32
C VAL A 86 -8.36 -18.08 12.54
N VAL A 87 -9.49 -18.35 11.87
CA VAL A 87 -10.18 -19.64 11.96
C VAL A 87 -9.30 -20.78 11.43
N LEU A 88 -8.62 -20.58 10.30
CA LEU A 88 -7.71 -21.58 9.73
C LEU A 88 -6.52 -21.88 10.65
N VAL A 89 -5.92 -20.85 11.25
CA VAL A 89 -4.81 -21.03 12.20
C VAL A 89 -5.30 -21.78 13.45
N ALA A 90 -6.45 -21.41 14.00
CA ALA A 90 -7.01 -22.08 15.16
C ALA A 90 -7.35 -23.56 14.88
N ALA A 91 -7.93 -23.85 13.71
CA ALA A 91 -8.24 -25.21 13.27
C ALA A 91 -6.97 -26.03 13.05
N GLY A 92 -5.93 -25.46 12.42
CA GLY A 92 -4.65 -26.12 12.21
C GLY A 92 -3.92 -26.44 13.50
N LEU A 93 -3.89 -25.50 14.46
CA LEU A 93 -3.33 -25.72 15.79
C LEU A 93 -4.10 -26.79 16.57
N SER A 94 -5.44 -26.75 16.51
CA SER A 94 -6.28 -27.77 17.14
C SER A 94 -6.02 -29.15 16.53
N TYR A 95 -5.94 -29.25 15.20
CA TYR A 95 -5.64 -30.50 14.52
C TYR A 95 -4.27 -31.06 14.93
N MET A 96 -3.21 -30.22 14.95
CA MET A 96 -1.88 -30.64 15.40
C MET A 96 -1.86 -31.15 16.84
N MET A 97 -2.64 -30.53 17.73
CA MET A 97 -2.72 -30.94 19.14
C MET A 97 -3.48 -32.25 19.33
N LEU A 98 -4.45 -32.56 18.45
CA LEU A 98 -5.27 -33.78 18.54
C LEU A 98 -4.67 -34.97 17.79
N THR A 99 -3.78 -34.75 16.81
CA THR A 99 -3.11 -35.86 16.13
C THR A 99 -1.99 -36.41 17.00
N PRO A 100 -2.06 -37.67 17.45
CA PRO A 100 -0.93 -38.28 18.15
C PRO A 100 0.29 -38.31 17.22
N PRO A 101 1.51 -38.16 17.76
CA PRO A 101 2.72 -38.29 16.95
C PRO A 101 2.67 -39.63 16.24
N VAL A 102 2.86 -39.61 14.92
CA VAL A 102 3.03 -40.83 14.14
C VAL A 102 4.24 -41.54 14.73
N GLU A 103 3.97 -42.63 15.45
CA GLU A 103 4.99 -43.49 15.99
C GLU A 103 5.74 -44.06 14.79
N GLU A 104 6.93 -43.51 14.55
CA GLU A 104 7.86 -43.99 13.52
C GLU A 104 8.07 -45.47 13.79
N THR A 105 7.34 -46.29 13.03
CA THR A 105 7.44 -47.73 13.09
C THR A 105 8.83 -48.03 12.54
N THR A 106 9.79 -48.18 13.44
CA THR A 106 11.15 -48.57 13.10
C THR A 106 11.05 -49.85 12.28
N PRO A 107 11.46 -49.85 11.00
CA PRO A 107 11.41 -51.06 10.21
C PRO A 107 12.33 -52.07 10.89
N VAL A 108 11.74 -53.14 11.42
CA VAL A 108 12.49 -54.28 11.92
C VAL A 108 13.25 -54.84 10.72
N LEU A 109 14.54 -54.51 10.63
CA LEU A 109 15.44 -55.11 9.65
C LEU A 109 15.38 -56.62 9.87
N PRO A 110 14.99 -57.43 8.86
CA PRO A 110 15.04 -58.87 8.99
C PRO A 110 16.49 -59.27 9.24
N VAL A 111 16.72 -59.94 10.37
CA VAL A 111 17.99 -60.56 10.73
C VAL A 111 18.39 -61.47 9.57
N ALA A 112 19.42 -61.04 8.83
CA ALA A 112 20.02 -61.80 7.75
C ALA A 112 20.76 -63.01 8.34
N GLY A 113 20.04 -64.12 8.44
CA GLY A 113 20.57 -65.40 8.89
C GLY A 113 19.95 -66.55 8.10
N ALA A 114 20.42 -66.79 6.88
CA ALA A 114 20.55 -68.11 6.27
C ALA A 114 21.06 -68.01 4.82
N PRO A 115 22.22 -68.60 4.48
CA PRO A 115 22.59 -68.82 3.08
C PRO A 115 21.76 -70.00 2.53
N MET A 116 20.69 -69.70 1.79
CA MET A 116 20.04 -70.70 0.96
C MET A 116 20.76 -70.78 -0.40
N ASN A 117 21.61 -71.80 -0.45
CA ASN A 117 22.30 -72.33 -1.60
C ASN A 117 21.29 -72.79 -2.68
N GLY A 118 21.47 -72.28 -3.90
CA GLY A 118 21.20 -73.00 -5.15
C GLY A 118 19.75 -73.37 -5.48
N LYS A 119 19.15 -72.59 -6.38
CA LYS A 119 18.75 -73.03 -7.74
C LYS A 119 17.95 -71.93 -8.42
N SER A 120 18.48 -71.48 -9.55
CA SER A 120 17.81 -70.68 -10.57
C SER A 120 16.50 -71.37 -10.99
N VAL A 121 15.40 -70.63 -11.01
CA VAL A 121 14.20 -71.03 -11.75
C VAL A 121 13.90 -69.92 -12.74
N ASP A 122 14.00 -70.30 -14.01
CA ASP A 122 13.74 -69.49 -15.19
C ASP A 122 12.32 -68.94 -15.21
N TYR A 123 12.18 -67.65 -15.51
CA TYR A 123 10.92 -67.06 -15.90
C TYR A 123 10.75 -67.24 -17.41
N LEU A 124 9.99 -68.27 -17.80
CA LEU A 124 9.38 -68.39 -19.12
C LEU A 124 7.85 -68.26 -18.92
N VAL A 125 7.21 -67.22 -19.50
CA VAL A 125 6.36 -67.33 -20.73
C VAL A 125 5.03 -68.05 -20.40
N THR A 126 3.81 -67.50 -20.52
CA THR A 126 3.06 -66.84 -21.62
C THR A 126 1.67 -66.51 -21.02
N ARG A 127 1.03 -65.34 -21.17
CA ARG A 127 0.28 -64.82 -22.35
C ARG A 127 -0.59 -65.85 -23.08
N HIS A 128 -1.84 -66.05 -22.65
CA HIS A 128 -3.06 -65.76 -23.41
C HIS A 128 -4.33 -66.08 -22.61
#